data_AF-A0AAV7KMJ2-F1
#
_entry.id   AF-A0AAV7KMJ2-F1
#
_cell.length_a   1.000
_cell.length_b   1.000
_cell.length_c   1.000
_cell.angle_alpha   90.00
_cell.angle_beta   90.00
_cell.angle_gamma   90.00
#
_symmetry.space_group_name_H-M   'P 1'
#
loop_
_entity.id
_entity.type
_entity.pdbx_description
1 polymer ?
#
loop_
_entity_poly.entity_id
_entity_poly.type
_entity_poly.pdbx_seq_one_letter_code
_entity_poly.pdbx_strand_id
1 'polypeptide(L)'
;MAFTVNEINQEQKLMPNATLGFHLYDTCLSMERLLKGSMWMLTGKQVPTPNYRCQSQPPLVAIVGDSTSTRSIPMARLLGLSRQPQVELSLYHSDLECDVAESGAISSEL
;
A
#
# COMPACT_ATOMS: atom_id res chain seq x y z
N MET A 1 -9.67 -4.60 -0.07
CA MET A 1 -8.43 -5.36 0.25
C MET A 1 -8.70 -6.47 1.27
N ALA A 2 -9.21 -6.16 2.47
CA ALA A 2 -9.36 -7.12 3.59
C ALA A 2 -10.05 -8.44 3.24
N PHE A 3 -11.20 -8.38 2.56
CA PHE A 3 -11.94 -9.58 2.15
C PHE A 3 -11.09 -10.51 1.27
N THR A 4 -10.48 -9.98 0.21
CA THR A 4 -9.63 -10.77 -0.70
C THR A 4 -8.45 -11.40 0.00
N VAL A 5 -7.81 -10.67 0.93
CA VAL A 5 -6.70 -11.23 1.72
C VAL A 5 -7.18 -12.37 2.62
N ASN A 6 -8.34 -12.21 3.28
CA ASN A 6 -8.93 -13.27 4.09
C ASN A 6 -9.23 -14.53 3.27
N GLU A 7 -9.83 -14.39 2.09
CA GLU A 7 -10.09 -15.53 1.19
C GLU A 7 -8.79 -16.23 0.76
N ILE A 8 -7.73 -15.47 0.44
CA ILE A 8 -6.42 -16.02 0.08
C ILE A 8 -5.80 -16.79 1.25
N ASN A 9 -5.88 -16.25 2.47
CA ASN A 9 -5.33 -16.91 3.67
C ASN A 9 -6.09 -18.19 4.05
N GLN A 10 -7.36 -18.33 3.63
CA GLN A 10 -8.17 -19.54 3.87
C GLN A 10 -7.93 -20.65 2.83
N GLU A 11 -7.44 -20.32 1.64
CA GLU A 11 -7.19 -21.28 0.57
C GLU A 11 -5.77 -21.88 0.66
N GLN A 12 -5.68 -23.11 1.18
CA GLN A 12 -4.41 -23.82 1.36
C GLN A 12 -3.64 -24.05 0.04
N LYS A 13 -4.31 -24.07 -1.12
CA LYS A 13 -3.62 -24.17 -2.41
C LYS A 13 -2.85 -22.90 -2.76
N LEU A 14 -3.29 -21.74 -2.28
CA LEU A 14 -2.62 -20.46 -2.50
C LEU A 14 -1.57 -20.20 -1.41
N MET A 15 -1.92 -20.43 -0.15
CA MET A 15 -1.09 -20.11 1.01
C MET A 15 -1.04 -21.28 2.02
N PRO A 16 -0.29 -22.36 1.73
CA PRO A 16 -0.32 -23.58 2.54
C PRO A 16 0.31 -23.44 3.94
N ASN A 17 1.24 -22.50 4.14
CA ASN A 17 2.00 -22.31 5.39
C ASN A 17 2.45 -20.85 5.60
N ALA A 18 1.70 -19.90 5.04
CA ALA A 18 2.02 -18.49 5.15
C ALA A 18 0.74 -17.70 5.27
N THR A 19 0.85 -16.50 5.84
CA THR A 19 -0.28 -15.59 6.01
C THR A 19 0.06 -14.30 5.31
N LEU A 20 -0.85 -13.81 4.47
CA LEU A 20 -0.71 -12.51 3.84
C LEU A 20 -1.29 -11.45 4.79
N GLY A 21 -0.44 -10.53 5.23
CA GLY A 21 -0.86 -9.29 5.88
C GLY A 21 -1.00 -8.14 4.88
N PHE A 22 -1.56 -7.02 5.31
CA PHE A 22 -1.58 -5.81 4.49
C PHE A 22 -1.56 -4.54 5.33
N HIS A 23 -1.07 -3.47 4.70
CA HIS A 23 -1.18 -2.11 5.21
C HIS A 23 -2.06 -1.29 4.28
N LEU A 24 -2.98 -0.52 4.86
CA LEU A 24 -3.80 0.44 4.13
C LEU A 24 -3.36 1.85 4.46
N TYR A 25 -3.29 2.69 3.43
CA TYR A 25 -3.05 4.11 3.55
C TYR A 25 -4.03 4.85 2.65
N ASP A 26 -4.81 5.76 3.24
CA ASP A 26 -5.74 6.57 2.47
C ASP A 26 -5.02 7.78 1.84
N THR A 27 -4.94 7.77 0.51
CA THR A 27 -4.34 8.86 -0.27
C THR A 27 -5.30 10.03 -0.42
N CYS A 28 -6.61 9.81 -0.23
CA CYS A 28 -7.66 10.79 -0.45
C CYS A 28 -7.46 11.55 -1.78
N LEU A 29 -7.11 10.81 -2.85
CA LEU A 29 -6.84 11.36 -4.18
C LEU A 29 -5.71 12.41 -4.26
N SER A 30 -5.01 12.70 -3.15
CA SER A 30 -3.96 13.70 -3.04
C SER A 30 -2.59 13.12 -3.39
N MET A 31 -1.89 13.80 -4.30
CA MET A 31 -0.53 13.43 -4.71
C MET A 31 0.45 13.46 -3.53
N GLU A 32 0.34 14.44 -2.65
CA GLU A 32 1.21 14.56 -1.47
C GLU A 32 1.00 13.36 -0.54
N ARG A 33 -0.26 13.05 -0.23
CA ARG A 33 -0.62 11.92 0.64
C ARG A 33 -0.22 10.59 0.02
N LEU A 34 -0.40 10.42 -1.29
CA LEU A 34 0.07 9.25 -2.04
C LEU A 34 1.56 9.03 -1.83
N LEU A 35 2.40 10.03 -2.14
CA LEU A 35 3.85 9.89 -2.03
C LEU A 35 4.30 9.67 -0.58
N LYS A 36 3.66 10.35 0.38
CA LYS A 36 3.91 10.15 1.81
C LYS A 36 3.55 8.73 2.25
N GLY A 37 2.41 8.22 1.81
CA GLY A 37 1.93 6.86 2.07
C GLY A 37 2.83 5.79 1.46
N SER A 38 3.22 5.95 0.19
CA SER A 38 4.16 5.02 -0.49
C SER A 38 5.49 4.94 0.24
N MET A 39 6.02 6.08 0.70
CA MET A 39 7.27 6.11 1.43
C MET A 39 7.14 5.58 2.87
N TRP A 40 5.99 5.79 3.50
CA TRP A 40 5.64 5.13 4.75
C TRP A 40 5.61 3.60 4.58
N MET A 41 5.01 3.07 3.51
CA MET A 41 5.00 1.63 3.23
C MET A 41 6.41 1.07 3.02
N LEU A 42 7.29 1.81 2.32
CA LEU A 42 8.68 1.38 2.07
C LEU A 42 9.56 1.40 3.33
N THR A 43 9.34 2.36 4.22
CA THR A 43 10.25 2.64 5.36
C THR A 43 9.69 2.21 6.71
N GLY A 44 8.36 2.09 6.82
CA GLY A 44 7.62 1.81 8.06
C GLY A 44 7.62 2.97 9.04
N LYS A 45 8.03 4.15 8.58
CA LYS A 45 8.16 5.36 9.38
C LYS A 45 7.30 6.47 8.79
N GLN A 46 6.69 7.25 9.67
CA GLN A 46 5.94 8.45 9.27
C GLN A 46 6.87 9.52 8.68
N VAL A 47 8.14 9.53 9.10
CA VAL A 47 9.18 10.36 8.51
C VAL A 47 9.90 9.57 7.40
N PRO A 48 9.77 9.97 6.14
CA PRO A 48 10.31 9.25 4.99
C PRO A 48 11.84 9.36 4.97
N THR A 49 12.53 8.34 5.49
CA THR A 49 14.00 8.28 5.44
C THR A 49 14.42 7.23 4.40
N PRO A 50 14.92 7.65 3.22
CA PRO A 50 15.38 6.71 2.19
C PRO A 50 16.47 5.78 2.74
N ASN A 51 16.49 4.52 2.29
CA ASN A 51 17.48 3.50 2.67
C ASN A 51 17.51 3.08 4.15
N TYR A 52 16.54 3.51 4.96
CA TYR A 52 16.43 3.07 6.35
C TYR A 52 15.29 2.07 6.49
N ARG A 53 15.64 0.81 6.80
CA ARG A 53 14.68 -0.26 7.14
C ARG A 53 14.94 -0.71 8.56
N CYS A 54 14.14 -0.23 9.51
CA CYS A 54 14.10 -0.75 10.88
C CYS A 54 12.66 -1.15 11.19
N GLN A 55 12.17 -2.12 10.44
CA GLN A 55 10.87 -2.71 10.69
C GLN A 55 11.08 -4.06 11.36
N SER A 56 10.34 -4.29 12.46
CA SER A 56 10.14 -5.64 13.03
C SER A 56 9.12 -6.45 12.20
N GLN A 57 8.50 -5.82 11.19
CA GLN A 57 7.43 -6.39 10.38
C GLN A 57 7.99 -7.20 9.19
N PRO A 58 7.21 -8.16 8.68
CA PRO A 58 7.56 -8.92 7.49
C PRO A 58 7.86 -8.01 6.28
N PRO A 59 8.68 -8.47 5.32
CA PRO A 59 9.04 -7.67 4.15
C PRO A 59 7.82 -7.37 3.27
N LEU A 60 7.68 -6.11 2.87
CA LEU A 60 6.69 -5.68 1.89
C LEU A 60 6.95 -6.35 0.52
N VAL A 61 5.95 -7.04 -0.03
CA VAL A 61 6.07 -7.79 -1.29
C VAL A 61 5.60 -7.03 -2.52
N ALA A 62 4.57 -6.17 -2.38
CA ALA A 62 4.06 -5.32 -3.44
C ALA A 62 3.20 -4.19 -2.84
N ILE A 63 2.96 -3.14 -3.63
CA ILE A 63 1.98 -2.09 -3.33
C ILE A 63 0.91 -2.11 -4.41
N VAL A 64 -0.36 -2.03 -4.00
CA VAL A 64 -1.51 -1.93 -4.89
C VAL A 64 -2.04 -0.49 -4.88
N GLY A 65 -2.20 0.11 -6.07
CA GLY A 65 -2.64 1.50 -6.28
C GLY A 65 -1.86 2.20 -7.40
N ASP A 66 -2.20 3.43 -7.79
CA ASP A 66 -3.49 4.11 -7.57
C ASP A 66 -4.44 3.73 -8.72
N SER A 67 -5.61 4.35 -8.86
CA SER A 67 -6.57 4.09 -9.93
C SER A 67 -6.36 4.92 -11.20
N THR A 68 -5.49 5.94 -11.14
CA THR A 68 -5.22 6.84 -12.27
C THR A 68 -3.73 6.88 -12.60
N SER A 69 -3.40 6.90 -13.88
CA SER A 69 -2.02 6.97 -14.36
C SER A 69 -1.28 8.21 -13.84
N THR A 70 -1.98 9.35 -13.70
CA THR A 70 -1.43 10.60 -13.14
C THR A 70 -0.83 10.39 -11.76
N ARG A 71 -1.44 9.54 -10.92
CA ARG A 71 -0.96 9.18 -9.57
C ARG A 71 -0.06 7.93 -9.59
N SER A 72 -0.40 6.92 -10.39
CA SER A 72 0.36 5.68 -10.49
C SER A 72 1.79 5.88 -10.99
N ILE A 73 2.04 6.78 -11.95
CA ILE A 73 3.38 7.03 -12.50
C ILE A 73 4.38 7.58 -11.46
N PRO A 74 4.08 8.68 -10.72
CA PRO A 74 5.02 9.19 -9.72
C PRO A 74 5.24 8.19 -8.56
N MET A 75 4.21 7.44 -8.17
CA MET A 75 4.39 6.33 -7.23
C MET A 75 5.34 5.26 -7.79
N ALA A 76 5.17 4.84 -9.04
CA ALA A 76 6.00 3.81 -9.67
C ALA A 76 7.46 4.22 -9.74
N ARG A 77 7.73 5.51 -9.99
CA ARG A 77 9.09 6.07 -9.96
C ARG A 77 9.72 5.94 -8.57
N LEU A 78 8.98 6.28 -7.52
CA LEU A 78 9.44 6.14 -6.14
C LEU A 78 9.69 4.68 -5.76
N LEU A 79 8.73 3.80 -6.07
CA LEU A 79 8.80 2.37 -5.76
C LEU A 79 9.91 1.66 -6.55
N GLY A 80 10.15 2.09 -7.80
CA GLY A 80 11.23 1.58 -8.64
C GLY A 80 12.62 1.81 -8.05
N LEU A 81 12.85 2.93 -7.33
CA LEU A 81 14.11 3.18 -6.62
C LEU A 81 14.37 2.14 -5.52
N SER A 82 13.31 1.63 -4.90
CA SER A 82 13.38 0.60 -3.85
C SER A 82 13.14 -0.83 -4.38
N ARG A 83 13.04 -0.99 -5.71
CA ARG A 83 12.71 -2.26 -6.39
C ARG A 83 11.43 -2.91 -5.87
N GLN A 84 10.44 -2.09 -5.51
CA GLN A 84 9.15 -2.58 -5.02
C GLN A 84 8.16 -2.68 -6.18
N PRO A 85 7.53 -3.86 -6.42
CA PRO A 85 6.48 -4.00 -7.42
C PRO A 85 5.26 -3.12 -7.10
N GLN A 86 4.71 -2.49 -8.14
CA GLN A 86 3.43 -1.79 -8.10
C GLN A 86 2.40 -2.51 -8.96
N VAL A 87 1.18 -2.66 -8.44
CA VAL A 87 0.02 -3.14 -9.18
C VAL A 87 -1.02 -2.03 -9.24
N GLU A 88 -1.29 -1.52 -10.44
CA GLU A 88 -2.31 -0.49 -10.67
C GLU A 88 -3.72 -1.09 -10.62
N LEU A 89 -4.66 -0.40 -9.98
CA LEU A 89 -6.05 -0.84 -9.85
C LEU A 89 -6.98 0.17 -10.50
N SER A 90 -7.23 0.02 -11.80
CA SER A 90 -8.12 0.92 -12.55
C SER A 90 -9.57 0.79 -12.05
N LEU A 91 -10.09 1.87 -11.48
CA LEU A 91 -11.50 2.00 -11.06
C LEU A 91 -12.12 3.17 -11.82
N TYR A 92 -13.29 2.94 -12.43
CA TYR A 92 -14.10 4.03 -13.00
C TYR A 92 -14.54 4.95 -11.86
N HIS A 93 -14.24 6.25 -11.99
CA HIS A 93 -14.40 7.25 -10.95
C HIS A 93 -15.85 7.29 -10.43
N SER A 94 -16.03 6.92 -9.15
CA SER A 94 -17.14 7.43 -8.34
C SER A 94 -16.46 8.35 -7.34
N ASP A 95 -16.80 9.64 -7.35
CA ASP A 95 -16.25 10.62 -6.41
C ASP A 95 -16.54 10.15 -4.98
N LEU A 96 -15.54 9.56 -4.33
CA LEU A 96 -15.60 9.20 -2.93
C LEU A 96 -15.16 10.46 -2.17
N GLU A 97 -16.12 11.15 -1.56
CA GLU A 97 -15.80 12.25 -0.65
C GLU A 97 -14.92 11.73 0.49
N CYS A 98 -13.76 12.33 0.65
CA CYS A 98 -12.94 12.06 1.82
C CYS A 98 -13.44 12.92 2.98
N ASP A 99 -13.94 12.28 4.03
CA ASP A 99 -13.92 12.91 5.33
C ASP A 99 -12.47 13.08 5.76
N VAL A 100 -12.08 14.29 6.17
CA VAL A 100 -10.71 14.62 6.62
C VAL A 100 -10.46 13.95 7.97
N ALA A 101 -10.26 12.64 7.97
CA ALA A 101 -9.61 11.93 9.06
C ALA A 101 -8.09 12.13 8.93
N GLU A 102 -7.40 12.18 10.06
CA GLU A 102 -5.93 12.11 10.07
C GLU A 102 -5.49 10.92 9.23
N SER A 103 -4.52 11.11 8.33
CA SER A 103 -3.94 10.02 7.55
C SER A 103 -3.32 8.99 8.50
N GLY A 104 -4.10 7.99 8.87
CA GLY A 104 -3.69 6.84 9.65
C GLY A 104 -3.40 5.68 8.72
N ALA A 105 -2.24 5.06 8.88
CA ALA A 105 -1.98 3.79 8.26
C ALA A 105 -2.54 2.67 9.14
N ILE A 106 -3.40 1.82 8.58
CA ILE A 106 -3.95 0.67 9.29
C ILE A 106 -3.13 -0.55 8.88
N SER A 107 -2.57 -1.26 9.86
CA SER A 107 -1.86 -2.52 9.64
C SER A 107 -2.70 -3.65 10.23
N SER A 108 -3.00 -4.67 9.45
CA SER A 108 -3.69 -5.87 9.96
C SER A 108 -2.92 -7.12 9.57
N GLU A 109 -2.63 -7.94 10.57
CA GLU A 109 -2.21 -9.32 10.44
C GLU A 109 -3.49 -10.16 10.66
N LEU A 110 -3.96 -10.84 9.61
CA LEU A 110 -5.15 -11.71 9.66
C LEU A 110 -4.71 -13.16 9.49
#